data_AF-A0A7C2XZA8-F1
#
_entry.id   AF-A0A7C2XZA8-F1
#
_cell.length_a   1.000
_cell.length_b   1.000
_cell.length_c   1.000
_cell.angle_alpha   90.00
_cell.angle_beta   90.00
_cell.angle_gamma   90.00
#
_symmetry.space_group_name_H-M   'P 1'
#
loop_
_entity.id
_entity.type
_entity.pdbx_description
1 polymer ?
#
loop_
_entity_poly.entity_id
_entity_poly.type
_entity_poly.pdbx_seq_one_letter_code
_entity_poly.pdbx_strand_id
1 'polypeptide(L)'
;MIDLAVAIRSYMSPTRVPVGAFSLGDAAKGAALLADKGCNNCHSIRGVGGNIGPDFMALDLNCSVTEIAGRMWNHGPKMWAAMQEKGMAVPTFAKGEMADVMAYIYGLKLEEIRGDAGKGHDVLDKKQCLSCHSLKGKGATVAPDLAASARLSAPLEMVTKMWNHAPRMREKVGEKKLPWPKFAGDEMADLYAYLHSIR
;
A
#
# COMPACT_ATOMS: atom_id res chain seq x y z
N MET A 1 7.96 54.45 6.24
CA MET A 1 6.79 53.65 5.82
C MET A 1 7.26 52.69 4.77
N ILE A 2 7.35 51.39 5.09
CA ILE A 2 7.71 50.37 4.09
C ILE A 2 6.46 50.17 3.22
N ASP A 3 6.61 50.34 1.92
CA ASP A 3 5.55 50.20 0.94
C ASP A 3 5.00 48.76 0.97
N LEU A 4 3.69 48.64 1.22
CA LEU A 4 2.98 47.37 1.30
C LEU A 4 3.15 46.54 0.00
N ALA A 5 3.33 47.20 -1.15
CA ALA A 5 3.60 46.55 -2.43
C ALA A 5 4.98 45.88 -2.49
N VAL A 6 5.98 46.38 -1.74
CA VAL A 6 7.33 45.78 -1.66
C VAL A 6 7.30 44.54 -0.77
N ALA A 7 6.55 44.56 0.33
CA ALA A 7 6.38 43.40 1.20
C ALA A 7 5.66 42.24 0.48
N ILE A 8 4.65 42.53 -0.34
CA ILE A 8 3.90 41.51 -1.09
C ILE A 8 4.74 40.89 -2.23
N ARG A 9 5.58 41.66 -2.94
CA ARG A 9 6.48 41.12 -3.97
C ARG A 9 7.54 40.17 -3.41
N SER A 10 7.98 40.38 -2.17
CA SER A 10 8.92 39.47 -1.50
C SER A 10 8.28 38.11 -1.16
N TYR A 11 6.96 38.04 -0.97
CA TYR A 11 6.22 36.80 -0.66
C TYR A 11 5.75 36.02 -1.89
N MET A 12 5.69 36.67 -3.06
CA MET A 12 5.20 36.05 -4.31
C MET A 12 6.30 35.67 -5.30
N SER A 13 7.57 35.71 -4.90
CA SER A 13 8.60 35.03 -5.67
C SER A 13 8.35 33.52 -5.55
N PRO A 14 8.10 32.78 -6.66
CA PRO A 14 8.00 31.35 -6.62
C PRO A 14 9.39 30.83 -6.28
N THR A 15 9.64 30.63 -4.98
CA THR A 15 10.72 29.77 -4.56
C THR A 15 10.38 28.42 -5.16
N ARG A 16 11.10 28.05 -6.23
CA ARG A 16 11.19 26.64 -6.61
C ARG A 16 11.83 25.98 -5.40
N VAL A 17 10.99 25.46 -4.51
CA VAL A 17 11.44 24.55 -3.47
C VAL A 17 12.18 23.46 -4.23
N PRO A 18 13.50 23.32 -4.07
CA PRO A 18 14.17 22.17 -4.65
C PRO A 18 13.43 20.97 -4.07
N VAL A 19 12.87 20.15 -4.95
CA VAL A 19 12.28 18.87 -4.53
C VAL A 19 13.45 18.06 -4.01
N GLY A 20 13.81 18.28 -2.74
CA GLY A 20 14.74 17.44 -2.02
C GLY A 20 14.24 16.01 -2.17
N ALA A 21 15.16 15.08 -2.32
CA ALA A 21 14.88 13.65 -2.56
C ALA A 21 13.62 13.25 -1.80
N PHE A 22 12.54 13.06 -2.56
CA PHE A 22 11.25 12.68 -2.01
C PHE A 22 11.45 11.30 -1.36
N SER A 23 11.50 11.29 -0.03
CA SER A 23 11.59 10.03 0.71
C SER A 23 10.17 9.51 0.88
N LEU A 24 9.91 8.33 0.34
CA LEU A 24 8.67 7.59 0.56
C LEU A 24 8.53 7.10 2.01
N GLY A 25 9.57 7.27 2.84
CA GLY A 25 9.66 6.76 4.20
C GLY A 25 10.13 5.29 4.25
N ASP A 26 10.52 4.86 5.44
CA ASP A 26 10.92 3.51 5.79
C ASP A 26 9.85 2.88 6.70
N ALA A 27 9.10 1.92 6.15
CA ALA A 27 8.01 1.26 6.87
C ALA A 27 8.47 0.53 8.15
N ALA A 28 9.70 0.00 8.19
CA ALA A 28 10.20 -0.65 9.39
C ALA A 28 10.44 0.36 10.52
N LYS A 29 10.98 1.54 10.18
CA LYS A 29 11.10 2.66 11.13
C LYS A 29 9.72 3.19 11.54
N GLY A 30 8.78 3.28 10.61
CA GLY A 30 7.41 3.70 10.88
C GLY A 30 6.70 2.81 11.91
N ALA A 31 6.90 1.50 11.82
CA ALA A 31 6.37 0.54 12.79
C ALA A 31 6.89 0.81 14.21
N ALA A 32 8.21 1.02 14.35
CA ALA A 32 8.82 1.36 15.63
C ALA A 32 8.31 2.72 16.15
N LEU A 33 8.22 3.73 15.29
CA LEU A 33 7.76 5.07 15.65
C LEU A 33 6.33 5.09 16.19
N LEU A 34 5.42 4.23 15.71
CA LEU A 34 4.06 4.15 16.28
C LEU A 34 4.07 3.68 17.74
N ALA A 35 5.00 2.80 18.11
CA ALA A 35 5.19 2.39 19.50
C ALA A 35 5.92 3.48 20.30
N ASP A 36 7.05 3.97 19.79
CA ASP A 36 7.92 4.92 20.49
C ASP A 36 7.25 6.28 20.74
N LYS A 37 6.43 6.75 19.80
CA LYS A 37 5.64 7.99 19.93
C LYS A 37 4.31 7.76 20.67
N GLY A 38 4.04 6.53 21.13
CA GLY A 38 2.87 6.17 21.94
C GLY A 38 1.55 6.10 21.19
N CYS A 39 1.56 6.07 19.86
CA CYS A 39 0.34 6.02 19.04
C CYS A 39 -0.47 4.75 19.31
N ASN A 40 0.21 3.61 19.48
CA ASN A 40 -0.41 2.30 19.73
C ASN A 40 -1.07 2.17 21.12
N ASN A 41 -0.88 3.14 22.02
CA ASN A 41 -1.56 3.14 23.32
C ASN A 41 -3.05 3.49 23.19
N CYS A 42 -3.43 4.17 22.11
CA CYS A 42 -4.81 4.58 21.84
C CYS A 42 -5.35 3.99 20.54
N HIS A 43 -4.51 3.85 19.51
CA HIS A 43 -4.87 3.25 18.24
C HIS A 43 -4.46 1.78 18.19
N SER A 44 -5.21 0.97 17.45
CA SER A 44 -4.88 -0.43 17.18
C SER A 44 -4.35 -0.62 15.76
N ILE A 45 -3.68 -1.75 15.56
CA ILE A 45 -3.32 -2.29 14.25
C ILE A 45 -3.91 -3.70 14.21
N ARG A 46 -4.89 -3.93 13.32
CA ARG A 46 -5.58 -5.23 13.20
C ARG A 46 -6.14 -5.71 14.56
N GLY A 47 -6.74 -4.80 15.31
CA GLY A 47 -7.34 -5.05 16.62
C GLY A 47 -6.34 -5.17 17.78
N VAL A 48 -5.02 -5.08 17.53
CA VAL A 48 -3.99 -5.15 18.56
C VAL A 48 -3.51 -3.74 18.93
N GLY A 49 -3.54 -3.41 20.22
CA GLY A 49 -3.16 -2.09 20.75
C GLY A 49 -4.31 -1.42 21.49
N GLY A 50 -4.36 -0.10 21.46
CA GLY A 50 -5.42 0.69 22.05
C GLY A 50 -6.75 0.62 21.27
N ASN A 51 -7.84 0.96 21.95
CA ASN A 51 -9.20 0.93 21.39
C ASN A 51 -9.95 2.27 21.57
N ILE A 52 -9.21 3.36 21.81
CA ILE A 52 -9.76 4.71 22.00
C ILE A 52 -9.85 5.43 20.66
N GLY A 53 -8.77 5.35 19.89
CA GLY A 53 -8.73 5.80 18.50
C GLY A 53 -9.14 4.67 17.55
N PRO A 54 -9.52 5.01 16.30
CA PRO A 54 -9.78 4.00 15.29
C PRO A 54 -8.53 3.16 15.00
N ASP A 55 -8.74 1.90 14.62
CA ASP A 55 -7.68 1.05 14.08
C ASP A 55 -7.06 1.72 12.84
N PHE A 56 -5.73 1.69 12.71
CA PHE A 56 -5.03 2.20 11.53
C PHE A 56 -5.49 1.50 10.24
N MET A 57 -5.91 0.23 10.34
CA MET A 57 -6.52 -0.53 9.24
C MET A 57 -7.95 -0.11 8.91
N ALA A 58 -8.63 0.64 9.77
CA ALA A 58 -9.95 1.20 9.47
C ALA A 58 -9.87 2.59 8.80
N LEU A 59 -8.69 3.22 8.77
CA LEU A 59 -8.54 4.54 8.17
C LEU A 59 -8.73 4.50 6.66
N ASP A 60 -9.57 5.39 6.12
CA ASP A 60 -9.62 5.63 4.69
C ASP A 60 -8.47 6.56 4.28
N LEU A 61 -7.46 5.99 3.63
CA LEU A 61 -6.24 6.68 3.18
C LEU A 61 -6.18 6.80 1.65
N ASN A 62 -7.29 6.57 0.95
CA ASN A 62 -7.42 6.79 -0.49
C ASN A 62 -7.55 8.28 -0.83
N CYS A 63 -6.67 9.10 -0.26
CA CYS A 63 -6.69 10.55 -0.40
C CYS A 63 -5.27 11.11 -0.42
N SER A 64 -5.15 12.42 -0.69
CA SER A 64 -3.85 13.08 -0.76
C SER A 64 -3.20 13.20 0.63
N VAL A 65 -1.87 13.25 0.68
CA VAL A 65 -1.13 13.47 1.94
C VAL A 65 -1.54 14.77 2.64
N THR A 66 -1.91 15.81 1.89
CA THR A 66 -2.41 17.08 2.43
C THR A 66 -3.80 16.95 3.03
N GLU A 67 -4.64 16.08 2.47
CA GLU A 67 -5.94 15.77 3.07
C GLU A 67 -5.78 15.00 4.37
N ILE A 68 -4.86 14.02 4.42
CA ILE A 68 -4.52 13.31 5.65
C ILE A 68 -4.03 14.29 6.72
N ALA A 69 -3.13 15.21 6.36
CA ALA A 69 -2.67 16.25 7.27
C ALA A 69 -3.82 17.11 7.80
N GLY A 70 -4.79 17.48 6.94
CA GLY A 70 -6.00 18.20 7.37
C GLY A 70 -6.88 17.39 8.33
N ARG A 71 -7.07 16.10 8.06
CA ARG A 71 -7.81 15.19 8.96
C ARG A 71 -7.10 15.07 10.32
N MET A 72 -5.78 14.91 10.33
CA MET A 72 -4.97 14.89 11.56
C MET A 72 -5.05 16.21 12.31
N TRP A 73 -4.96 17.35 11.62
CA TRP A 73 -5.09 18.68 12.22
C TRP A 73 -6.43 18.86 12.93
N ASN A 74 -7.51 18.45 12.28
CA ASN A 74 -8.85 18.53 12.85
C ASN A 74 -9.08 17.52 13.99
N HIS A 75 -8.40 16.37 13.95
CA HIS A 75 -8.45 15.37 15.02
C HIS A 75 -7.57 15.73 16.23
N GLY A 76 -6.53 16.53 16.01
CA GLY A 76 -5.51 16.92 16.99
C GLY A 76 -6.04 17.31 18.37
N PRO A 77 -7.01 18.24 18.49
CA PRO A 77 -7.56 18.64 19.79
C PRO A 77 -8.10 17.48 20.63
N LYS A 78 -8.79 16.52 20.00
CA LYS A 78 -9.31 15.32 20.67
C LYS A 78 -8.16 14.40 21.11
N MET A 79 -7.15 14.24 20.26
CA MET A 79 -5.95 13.45 20.60
C MET A 79 -5.19 14.07 21.79
N TRP A 80 -4.95 15.38 21.76
CA TRP A 80 -4.19 16.07 22.81
C TRP A 80 -4.91 16.06 24.16
N ALA A 81 -6.24 16.23 24.17
CA ALA A 81 -7.03 16.09 25.39
C ALA A 81 -6.90 14.67 25.98
N ALA A 82 -7.07 13.63 25.15
CA ALA A 82 -6.91 12.25 25.60
C ALA A 82 -5.48 11.93 26.08
N MET A 83 -4.46 12.50 25.43
CA MET A 83 -3.06 12.40 25.88
C MET A 83 -2.87 13.05 27.24
N GLN A 84 -3.40 14.27 27.43
CA GLN A 84 -3.33 14.99 28.70
C GLN A 84 -4.00 14.22 29.84
N GLU A 85 -5.20 13.68 29.62
CA GLU A 85 -5.92 12.85 30.60
C GLU A 85 -5.14 11.61 31.00
N LYS A 86 -4.34 11.05 30.08
CA LYS A 86 -3.47 9.89 30.32
C LYS A 86 -2.08 10.24 30.84
N GLY A 87 -1.78 11.51 31.08
CA GLY A 87 -0.44 11.97 31.47
C GLY A 87 0.62 11.75 30.39
N MET A 88 0.21 11.65 29.12
CA MET A 88 1.09 11.48 27.98
C MET A 88 1.49 12.83 27.40
N ALA A 89 2.77 12.99 27.09
CA ALA A 89 3.23 14.14 26.32
C ALA A 89 2.79 14.03 24.85
N VAL A 90 2.42 15.16 24.24
CA VAL A 90 2.18 15.22 22.80
C VAL A 90 3.51 14.96 22.08
N PRO A 91 3.58 13.95 21.19
CA PRO A 91 4.84 13.58 20.54
C PRO A 91 5.31 14.66 19.57
N THR A 92 6.62 14.85 19.51
CA THR A 92 7.28 15.63 18.46
C THR A 92 7.84 14.70 17.39
N PHE A 93 7.86 15.17 16.14
CA PHE A 93 8.39 14.44 15.00
C PHE A 93 9.62 15.16 14.44
N ALA A 94 10.73 14.44 14.30
CA ALA A 94 11.89 14.86 13.54
C ALA A 94 11.62 14.76 12.03
N LYS A 95 12.51 15.37 11.24
CA LYS A 95 12.44 15.33 9.78
C LYS A 95 12.42 13.88 9.29
N GLY A 96 11.37 13.52 8.53
CA GLY A 96 11.22 12.19 7.93
C GLY A 96 10.44 11.18 8.79
N GLU A 97 10.36 11.35 10.11
CA GLU A 97 9.68 10.37 10.98
C GLU A 97 8.19 10.21 10.62
N MET A 98 7.50 11.30 10.29
CA MET A 98 6.11 11.20 9.84
C MET A 98 6.00 10.49 8.49
N ALA A 99 6.97 10.65 7.59
CA ALA A 99 6.99 9.92 6.32
C ALA A 99 7.18 8.42 6.55
N ASP A 100 8.05 8.03 7.48
CA ASP A 100 8.26 6.64 7.90
C ASP A 100 6.97 6.03 8.48
N VAL A 101 6.29 6.75 9.39
CA VAL A 101 4.98 6.34 9.95
C VAL A 101 3.95 6.15 8.84
N MET A 102 3.84 7.10 7.91
CA MET A 102 2.91 6.97 6.78
C MET A 102 3.26 5.79 5.88
N ALA A 103 4.55 5.57 5.60
CA ALA A 103 5.01 4.42 4.81
C ALA A 103 4.56 3.09 5.43
N TYR A 104 4.65 2.98 6.77
CA TYR A 104 4.17 1.80 7.48
C TYR A 104 2.66 1.64 7.41
N ILE A 105 1.89 2.69 7.70
CA ILE A 105 0.41 2.61 7.69
C ILE A 105 -0.10 2.28 6.27
N TYR A 106 0.50 2.86 5.22
CA TYR A 106 0.20 2.48 3.85
C TYR A 106 0.63 1.05 3.53
N GLY A 107 1.80 0.62 4.02
CA GLY A 107 2.27 -0.76 3.89
C GLY A 107 1.30 -1.77 4.50
N LEU A 108 0.77 -1.48 5.69
CA LEU A 108 -0.24 -2.32 6.35
C LEU A 108 -1.48 -2.55 5.49
N LYS A 109 -1.89 -1.53 4.73
CA LYS A 109 -3.02 -1.60 3.78
C LYS A 109 -2.71 -2.44 2.55
N LEU A 110 -1.46 -2.44 2.07
CA LEU A 110 -1.03 -3.24 0.94
C LEU A 110 -1.00 -4.75 1.26
N GLU A 111 -0.81 -5.10 2.53
CA GLU A 111 -0.83 -6.49 3.00
C GLU A 111 -2.25 -7.06 3.19
N GLU A 112 -3.27 -6.21 3.27
CA GLU A 112 -4.66 -6.64 3.41
C GLU A 112 -5.18 -7.06 2.02
N ILE A 113 -5.04 -8.35 1.70
CA ILE A 113 -5.54 -8.91 0.44
C ILE A 113 -7.07 -8.83 0.46
N ARG A 114 -7.63 -7.89 -0.30
CA ARG A 114 -9.08 -7.78 -0.52
C ARG A 114 -9.58 -8.60 -1.70
N GLY A 115 -8.76 -9.52 -2.20
CA GLY A 115 -9.11 -10.38 -3.32
C GLY A 115 -10.13 -11.46 -2.94
N ASP A 116 -11.07 -11.71 -3.83
CA ASP A 116 -12.02 -12.81 -3.79
C ASP A 116 -11.47 -14.00 -4.59
N ALA A 117 -11.17 -15.11 -3.90
CA ALA A 117 -10.61 -16.30 -4.54
C ALA A 117 -11.55 -16.92 -5.60
N GLY A 118 -12.87 -16.80 -5.43
CA GLY A 118 -13.83 -17.27 -6.43
C GLY A 118 -13.75 -16.45 -7.71
N LYS A 119 -13.70 -15.12 -7.59
CA LYS A 119 -13.44 -14.23 -8.75
C LYS A 119 -12.05 -14.47 -9.34
N GLY A 120 -11.06 -14.80 -8.52
CA GLY A 120 -9.70 -15.08 -8.97
C GLY A 120 -9.61 -16.30 -9.89
N HIS A 121 -10.39 -17.34 -9.60
CA HIS A 121 -10.54 -18.47 -10.51
C HIS A 121 -11.11 -18.04 -11.87
N ASP A 122 -12.18 -17.23 -11.86
CA ASP A 122 -12.78 -16.70 -13.09
C ASP A 122 -11.80 -15.84 -13.89
N VAL A 123 -10.95 -15.06 -13.23
CA VAL A 123 -9.89 -14.28 -13.89
C VAL A 123 -8.92 -15.23 -14.61
N LEU A 124 -8.52 -16.33 -13.97
CA LEU A 124 -7.60 -17.32 -14.52
C LEU A 124 -8.14 -17.92 -15.84
N ASP A 125 -9.43 -18.25 -15.87
CA ASP A 125 -10.13 -18.76 -17.04
C ASP A 125 -10.32 -17.68 -18.13
N LYS A 126 -10.84 -16.51 -17.75
CA LYS A 126 -11.11 -15.39 -18.68
C LYS A 126 -9.85 -14.85 -19.34
N LYS A 127 -8.73 -14.82 -18.61
CA LYS A 127 -7.41 -14.42 -19.14
C LYS A 127 -6.67 -15.57 -19.83
N GLN A 128 -7.31 -16.75 -19.93
CA GLN A 128 -6.82 -17.92 -20.64
C GLN A 128 -5.47 -18.46 -20.12
N CYS A 129 -5.14 -18.24 -18.84
CA CYS A 129 -3.84 -18.60 -18.28
C CYS A 129 -3.56 -20.10 -18.41
N LEU A 130 -4.61 -20.94 -18.30
CA LEU A 130 -4.54 -22.40 -18.44
C LEU A 130 -4.25 -22.91 -19.86
N SER A 131 -4.24 -22.02 -20.87
CA SER A 131 -3.83 -22.35 -22.25
C SER A 131 -2.33 -22.61 -22.38
N CYS A 132 -1.56 -22.18 -21.38
CA CYS A 132 -0.12 -22.37 -21.29
C CYS A 132 0.30 -22.99 -19.96
N HIS A 133 -0.30 -22.53 -18.86
CA HIS A 133 0.00 -23.00 -17.53
C HIS A 133 -0.87 -24.19 -17.12
N SER A 134 -0.34 -24.99 -16.22
CA SER A 134 -1.10 -26.00 -15.49
C SER A 134 -1.44 -25.51 -14.09
N LEU A 135 -2.41 -26.18 -13.47
CA LEU A 135 -2.85 -25.96 -12.11
C LEU A 135 -2.97 -27.30 -11.41
N LYS A 136 -2.07 -27.59 -10.46
CA LYS A 136 -1.99 -28.91 -9.80
C LYS A 136 -1.89 -30.06 -10.81
N GLY A 137 -1.05 -29.89 -11.83
CA GLY A 137 -0.82 -30.86 -12.90
C GLY A 137 -1.92 -30.94 -13.95
N LYS A 138 -2.98 -30.11 -13.86
CA LYS A 138 -4.08 -30.08 -14.83
C LYS A 138 -3.98 -28.85 -15.74
N GLY A 139 -4.15 -29.03 -17.04
CA GLY A 139 -4.05 -27.94 -18.03
C GLY A 139 -2.82 -28.09 -18.92
N ALA A 140 -2.40 -27.00 -19.57
CA ALA A 140 -1.26 -27.03 -20.48
C ALA A 140 0.08 -27.08 -19.74
N THR A 141 1.09 -27.70 -20.35
CA THR A 141 2.44 -27.86 -19.77
C THR A 141 3.48 -27.00 -20.50
N VAL A 142 3.04 -26.00 -21.26
CA VAL A 142 3.92 -25.09 -22.01
C VAL A 142 4.65 -24.14 -21.05
N ALA A 143 4.01 -23.80 -19.94
CA ALA A 143 4.53 -22.94 -18.89
C ALA A 143 4.45 -23.64 -17.51
N PRO A 144 5.21 -23.16 -16.50
CA PRO A 144 5.22 -23.77 -15.17
C PRO A 144 3.83 -23.87 -14.55
N ASP A 145 3.61 -24.90 -13.73
CA ASP A 145 2.40 -25.04 -12.94
C ASP A 145 2.22 -23.83 -12.01
N LEU A 146 1.07 -23.18 -12.07
CA LEU A 146 0.77 -21.98 -11.29
C LEU A 146 0.67 -22.28 -9.80
N ALA A 147 0.13 -23.42 -9.37
CA ALA A 147 0.10 -23.78 -7.95
C ALA A 147 1.51 -24.06 -7.40
N ALA A 148 2.39 -24.67 -8.20
CA ALA A 148 3.77 -24.94 -7.78
C ALA A 148 4.67 -23.68 -7.82
N SER A 149 4.49 -22.83 -8.83
CA SER A 149 5.29 -21.61 -9.02
C SER A 149 4.80 -20.43 -8.16
N ALA A 150 3.52 -20.43 -7.78
CA ALA A 150 2.88 -19.44 -6.92
C ALA A 150 2.98 -19.80 -5.42
N ARG A 151 4.08 -20.39 -4.96
CA ARG A 151 4.48 -20.27 -3.55
C ARG A 151 4.77 -18.79 -3.27
N LEU A 152 3.73 -18.06 -2.93
CA LEU A 152 3.73 -16.61 -2.73
C LEU A 152 3.42 -16.38 -1.27
N SER A 153 4.40 -15.88 -0.52
CA SER A 153 4.23 -15.49 0.87
C SER A 153 3.54 -14.14 1.01
N ALA A 154 3.63 -13.29 -0.02
CA ALA A 154 3.04 -11.95 -0.06
C ALA A 154 2.61 -11.53 -1.48
N PRO A 155 1.66 -10.58 -1.64
CA PRO A 155 1.25 -10.06 -2.95
C PRO A 155 2.40 -9.51 -3.78
N LEU A 156 3.34 -8.82 -3.14
CA LEU A 156 4.48 -8.20 -3.82
C LEU A 156 5.38 -9.24 -4.48
N GLU A 157 5.53 -10.43 -3.89
CA GLU A 157 6.25 -11.52 -4.54
C GLU A 157 5.60 -11.94 -5.85
N MET A 158 4.27 -11.89 -5.93
CA MET A 158 3.55 -12.21 -7.17
C MET A 158 3.89 -11.20 -8.24
N VAL A 159 3.81 -9.92 -7.90
CA VAL A 159 4.14 -8.82 -8.79
C VAL A 159 5.58 -8.96 -9.29
N THR A 160 6.54 -9.21 -8.40
CA THR A 160 7.95 -9.41 -8.78
C THR A 160 8.13 -10.61 -9.70
N LYS A 161 7.55 -11.77 -9.37
CA LYS A 161 7.65 -12.97 -10.21
C LYS A 161 7.02 -12.75 -11.57
N MET A 162 5.82 -12.19 -11.63
CA MET A 162 5.12 -11.90 -12.89
C MET A 162 5.89 -10.88 -13.73
N TRP A 163 6.43 -9.82 -13.12
CA TRP A 163 7.22 -8.82 -13.81
C TRP A 163 8.46 -9.42 -14.48
N ASN A 164 9.20 -10.24 -13.73
CA ASN A 164 10.38 -10.92 -14.25
C ASN A 164 10.03 -12.04 -15.26
N HIS A 165 8.84 -12.63 -15.16
CA HIS A 165 8.36 -13.66 -16.09
C HIS A 165 7.76 -13.08 -17.39
N ALA A 166 7.31 -11.83 -17.37
CA ALA A 166 6.54 -11.20 -18.45
C ALA A 166 7.21 -11.29 -19.85
N PRO A 167 8.53 -11.11 -20.02
CA PRO A 167 9.16 -11.24 -21.35
C PRO A 167 8.97 -12.62 -21.99
N ARG A 168 9.09 -13.70 -21.19
CA ARG A 168 8.89 -15.08 -21.67
C ARG A 168 7.43 -15.37 -21.98
N MET A 169 6.52 -14.87 -21.14
CA MET A 169 5.09 -14.92 -21.45
C MET A 169 4.78 -14.21 -22.76
N ARG A 170 5.37 -13.04 -23.01
CA ARG A 170 5.08 -12.22 -24.19
C ARG A 170 5.44 -12.94 -25.48
N GLU A 171 6.57 -13.64 -25.50
CA GLU A 171 6.98 -14.49 -26.60
C GLU A 171 5.94 -15.60 -26.87
N LYS A 172 5.60 -16.39 -25.85
CA LYS A 172 4.65 -17.51 -25.99
C LYS A 172 3.21 -17.08 -26.30
N VAL A 173 2.76 -15.95 -25.75
CA VAL A 173 1.49 -15.32 -26.09
C VAL A 173 1.47 -14.90 -27.57
N GLY A 174 2.57 -14.31 -28.06
CA GLY A 174 2.73 -13.95 -29.47
C GLY A 174 2.72 -15.16 -30.41
N GLU A 175 3.48 -16.22 -30.09
CA GLU A 175 3.50 -17.48 -30.84
C GLU A 175 2.10 -18.10 -30.96
N LYS A 176 1.33 -18.09 -29.86
CA LYS A 176 -0.05 -18.60 -29.81
C LYS A 176 -1.09 -17.63 -30.36
N LYS A 177 -0.68 -16.43 -30.83
CA LYS A 177 -1.55 -15.36 -31.32
C LYS A 177 -2.66 -15.00 -30.33
N LEU A 178 -2.36 -15.11 -29.04
CA LEU A 178 -3.28 -14.72 -27.96
C LEU A 178 -3.13 -13.23 -27.65
N PRO A 179 -4.20 -12.56 -27.19
CA PRO A 179 -4.08 -11.20 -26.67
C PRO A 179 -3.28 -11.19 -25.35
N TRP A 180 -2.48 -10.14 -25.15
CA TRP A 180 -1.82 -9.94 -23.84
C TRP A 180 -2.87 -9.71 -22.75
N PRO A 181 -2.82 -10.44 -21.62
CA PRO A 181 -3.77 -10.26 -20.52
C PRO A 181 -3.76 -8.83 -19.99
N LYS A 182 -4.95 -8.19 -19.96
CA LYS A 182 -5.16 -6.89 -19.30
C LYS A 182 -5.98 -7.12 -18.04
N PHE A 183 -5.51 -6.61 -16.91
CA PHE A 183 -6.20 -6.67 -15.62
C PHE A 183 -6.87 -5.32 -15.32
N ALA A 184 -8.04 -5.35 -14.69
CA ALA A 184 -8.81 -4.17 -14.30
C ALA A 184 -9.34 -4.32 -12.86
N GLY A 185 -9.49 -3.19 -12.15
CA GLY A 185 -9.99 -3.18 -10.77
C GLY A 185 -9.21 -4.15 -9.88
N ASP A 186 -9.94 -5.02 -9.18
CA ASP A 186 -9.37 -5.98 -8.22
C ASP A 186 -8.94 -7.31 -8.85
N GLU A 187 -9.01 -7.49 -10.19
CA GLU A 187 -8.73 -8.78 -10.84
C GLU A 187 -7.36 -9.39 -10.48
N MET A 188 -6.33 -8.56 -10.27
CA MET A 188 -5.01 -9.04 -9.84
C MET A 188 -4.99 -9.47 -8.37
N ALA A 189 -5.72 -8.77 -7.50
CA ALA A 189 -5.87 -9.13 -6.11
C ALA A 189 -6.70 -10.42 -5.96
N ASP A 190 -7.79 -10.54 -6.73
CA ASP A 190 -8.61 -11.75 -6.83
C ASP A 190 -7.77 -12.95 -7.30
N LEU A 191 -7.00 -12.78 -8.39
CA LEU A 191 -6.10 -13.81 -8.89
C LEU A 191 -5.07 -14.24 -7.84
N TYR A 192 -4.47 -13.29 -7.13
CA TYR A 192 -3.54 -13.57 -6.05
C TYR A 192 -4.21 -14.38 -4.93
N ALA A 193 -5.40 -13.95 -4.48
CA ALA A 193 -6.16 -14.65 -3.45
C ALA A 193 -6.47 -16.10 -3.85
N TYR A 194 -6.84 -16.33 -5.11
CA TYR A 194 -7.07 -17.69 -5.62
C TYR A 194 -5.78 -18.52 -5.60
N LEU A 195 -4.69 -18.04 -6.20
CA LEU A 195 -3.42 -18.77 -6.27
C LEU A 195 -2.84 -19.06 -4.88
N HIS A 196 -2.99 -18.13 -3.95
CA HIS A 196 -2.59 -18.31 -2.56
C HIS A 196 -3.47 -19.34 -1.82
N SER A 197 -4.77 -19.44 -2.15
CA SER A 197 -5.71 -20.37 -1.52
C SER A 197 -5.50 -21.82 -1.93
N ILE A 198 -4.96 -22.07 -3.13
CA ILE A 198 -4.82 -23.42 -3.70
C ILE A 198 -3.43 -24.03 -3.54
N ARG A 199 -2.53 -23.39 -2.79
CA ARG A 199 -1.19 -23.94 -2.49
C ARG A 199 -1.24 -25.29 -1.77
#